data_AF-A0A4Y2VVT4-F1
#
_entry.id   AF-A0A4Y2VVT4-F1
#
_cell.length_a   1.000
_cell.length_b   1.000
_cell.length_c   1.000
_cell.angle_alpha   90.00
_cell.angle_beta   90.00
_cell.angle_gamma   90.00
#
_symmetry.space_group_name_H-M   'P 1'
#
loop_
_entity.id
_entity.type
_entity.pdbx_description
1 polymer ?
#
loop_
_entity_poly.entity_id
_entity_poly.type
_entity_poly.pdbx_seq_one_letter_code
_entity_poly.pdbx_strand_id
1 'polypeptide(L)'
;SYTDLLSWEIMALDFLFGRRKTPEEMLRQNQRALNKAMRDLDRERSKMEQQEKKIINDIKKMAKENQMDAVKIMAKDLVRTRRYVKKFILMRANIQAVSLKIQTLRSQNAMAQAMKGVTRAMQNMNKQRQIGDLAKSDRTGQLFK
;
A
#
# COMPACT_ATOMS: atom_id res chain seq x y z
N SER A 1 -3.53 -12.51 41.38
CA SER A 1 -2.06 -12.34 41.35
C SER A 1 -1.75 -10.92 40.90
N TYR A 2 -0.71 -10.24 41.40
CA TYR A 2 -0.38 -8.85 41.01
C TYR A 2 -0.19 -8.69 39.47
N THR A 3 0.14 -9.78 38.79
CA THR A 3 0.26 -9.88 37.33
C THR A 3 -1.07 -9.76 36.56
N ASP A 4 -2.20 -10.12 37.18
CA ASP A 4 -3.53 -10.02 36.53
C ASP A 4 -4.06 -8.59 36.57
N LEU A 5 -3.79 -7.85 37.64
CA LEU A 5 -4.19 -6.45 37.80
C LEU A 5 -3.42 -5.53 36.85
N LEU A 6 -2.11 -5.76 36.70
CA LEU A 6 -1.26 -5.08 35.71
C LEU A 6 -1.71 -5.36 34.26
N SER A 7 -2.18 -6.58 33.98
CA SER A 7 -2.71 -6.94 32.66
C SER A 7 -3.98 -6.16 32.30
N TRP A 8 -4.86 -5.96 33.28
CA TRP A 8 -6.08 -5.15 33.13
C TRP A 8 -5.80 -3.65 32.97
N GLU A 9 -4.84 -3.10 33.72
CA GLU A 9 -4.40 -1.70 33.55
C GLU A 9 -3.77 -1.46 32.18
N ILE A 10 -2.91 -2.38 31.71
CA ILE A 10 -2.30 -2.29 30.39
C ILE A 10 -3.38 -2.39 29.30
N MET A 11 -4.35 -3.29 29.41
CA MET A 11 -5.46 -3.40 28.45
C MET A 11 -6.37 -2.16 28.46
N ALA A 12 -6.64 -1.57 29.61
CA ALA A 12 -7.42 -0.35 29.73
C ALA A 12 -6.71 0.86 29.11
N LEU A 13 -5.38 0.99 29.32
CA LEU A 13 -4.55 2.00 28.66
C LEU A 13 -4.46 1.78 27.14
N ASP A 14 -4.38 0.53 26.67
CA ASP A 14 -4.40 0.17 25.25
C ASP A 14 -5.73 0.52 24.57
N PHE A 15 -6.83 0.39 25.31
CA PHE A 15 -8.18 0.78 24.89
C PHE A 15 -8.37 2.31 24.87
N LEU A 16 -7.84 3.02 25.88
CA LEU A 16 -7.98 4.47 26.03
C LEU A 16 -7.10 5.26 25.05
N PHE A 17 -5.90 4.76 24.71
CA PHE A 17 -4.96 5.43 23.80
C PHE A 17 -5.03 4.96 22.35
N GLY A 18 -5.79 3.90 22.07
CA GLY A 18 -5.87 3.28 20.75
C GLY A 18 -4.55 2.64 20.34
N ARG A 19 -4.54 1.32 20.15
CA ARG A 19 -3.34 0.60 19.70
C ARG A 19 -2.70 1.31 18.50
N ARG A 20 -1.43 1.71 18.65
CA ARG A 20 -0.64 2.20 17.53
C ARG A 20 -0.61 1.10 16.47
N LYS A 21 -1.23 1.36 15.31
CA LYS A 21 -1.29 0.40 14.21
C LYS A 21 0.10 -0.09 13.89
N THR A 22 0.25 -1.40 13.77
CA THR A 22 1.54 -1.96 13.38
C THR A 22 1.86 -1.50 11.95
N PRO A 23 3.15 -1.40 11.56
CA PRO A 23 3.53 -1.07 10.20
C PRO A 23 2.84 -1.96 9.14
N GLU A 24 2.59 -3.23 9.46
CA GLU A 24 1.87 -4.15 8.58
C GLU A 24 0.38 -3.81 8.42
N GLU A 25 -0.30 -3.44 9.50
CA GLU A 25 -1.70 -3.00 9.47
C GLU A 25 -1.85 -1.70 8.67
N MET A 26 -0.92 -0.75 8.83
CA MET A 26 -0.90 0.47 8.03
C MET A 26 -0.70 0.17 6.54
N LEU A 27 0.25 -0.71 6.18
CA LEU A 27 0.47 -1.12 4.79
C LEU A 27 -0.75 -1.83 4.19
N ARG A 28 -1.47 -2.65 4.97
CA ARG A 28 -2.73 -3.28 4.53
C ARG A 28 -3.87 -2.28 4.35
N GLN A 29 -4.03 -1.34 5.28
CA GLN A 29 -5.05 -0.30 5.19
C GLN A 29 -4.80 0.62 3.99
N ASN A 30 -3.56 1.06 3.78
CA ASN A 30 -3.17 1.90 2.65
C ASN A 30 -3.44 1.18 1.33
N GLN A 31 -3.10 -0.11 1.21
CA GLN A 31 -3.40 -0.89 0.01
C GLN A 31 -4.91 -0.91 -0.31
N ARG A 32 -5.76 -1.09 0.70
CA ARG A 32 -7.22 -1.08 0.52
C ARG A 32 -7.72 0.31 0.12
N ALA A 33 -7.19 1.36 0.75
CA ALA A 33 -7.54 2.74 0.43
C ALA A 33 -7.17 3.10 -1.01
N LEU A 34 -5.97 2.73 -1.46
CA LEU A 34 -5.52 2.95 -2.84
C LEU A 34 -6.36 2.16 -3.84
N ASN A 35 -6.69 0.89 -3.55
CA ASN A 35 -7.56 0.09 -4.40
C ASN A 35 -8.97 0.68 -4.52
N LYS A 36 -9.50 1.25 -3.43
CA LYS A 36 -10.77 1.98 -3.45
C LYS A 36 -10.66 3.24 -4.32
N ALA A 37 -9.63 4.06 -4.11
CA ALA A 37 -9.38 5.26 -4.89
C ALA A 37 -9.26 4.95 -6.39
N MET A 38 -8.56 3.89 -6.80
CA MET A 38 -8.48 3.48 -8.21
C MET A 38 -9.86 3.19 -8.81
N ARG A 39 -10.73 2.47 -8.08
CA ARG A 39 -12.10 2.16 -8.54
C ARG A 39 -12.98 3.40 -8.64
N ASP A 40 -12.84 4.31 -7.67
CA ASP A 40 -13.60 5.56 -7.68
C ASP A 40 -13.17 6.44 -8.85
N LEU A 41 -11.86 6.52 -9.15
CA LEU A 41 -11.36 7.21 -10.34
C LEU A 41 -11.83 6.58 -11.66
N ASP A 42 -11.87 5.25 -11.76
CA ASP A 42 -12.37 4.58 -12.95
C ASP A 42 -13.86 4.89 -13.18
N ARG A 43 -14.66 4.98 -12.10
CA ARG A 43 -16.07 5.37 -12.17
C ARG A 43 -16.23 6.81 -12.62
N GLU A 44 -15.45 7.74 -12.07
CA GLU A 44 -15.46 9.15 -12.49
C GLU A 44 -15.04 9.30 -13.95
N ARG A 45 -13.98 8.61 -14.37
CA ARG A 45 -13.53 8.58 -15.77
C ARG A 45 -14.65 8.13 -16.71
N SER A 46 -15.34 7.04 -16.37
CA SER A 46 -16.45 6.51 -17.19
C SER A 46 -17.60 7.51 -17.30
N LYS A 47 -17.95 8.21 -16.21
CA LYS A 47 -18.96 9.29 -16.26
C LYS A 47 -18.53 10.43 -17.18
N MET A 48 -17.26 10.83 -17.12
CA MET A 48 -16.71 11.87 -18.00
C MET A 48 -16.68 11.45 -19.47
N GLU A 49 -16.36 10.19 -19.77
CA GLU A 49 -16.42 9.63 -21.13
C GLU A 49 -17.86 9.63 -21.68
N GLN A 50 -18.86 9.35 -20.83
CA GLN A 50 -20.26 9.45 -21.23
C GLN A 50 -20.67 10.90 -21.50
N GLN A 51 -20.23 11.84 -20.63
CA GLN A 51 -20.47 13.26 -20.84
C GLN A 51 -19.80 13.76 -22.13
N GLU A 52 -18.59 13.28 -22.45
CA GLU A 52 -17.92 13.60 -23.71
C GLU A 52 -18.79 13.20 -24.91
N LYS A 53 -19.31 11.96 -24.91
CA LYS A 53 -20.21 11.48 -25.98
C LYS A 53 -21.48 12.32 -26.09
N LYS A 54 -22.06 12.72 -24.96
CA LYS A 54 -23.25 13.59 -24.94
C LYS A 54 -22.94 14.96 -25.54
N ILE A 55 -21.86 15.61 -25.12
CA ILE A 55 -21.44 16.90 -25.67
C ILE A 55 -21.18 16.81 -27.18
N ILE A 56 -20.57 15.73 -27.66
CA ILE A 56 -20.37 15.52 -29.11
C ILE A 56 -21.70 15.46 -29.86
N ASN A 57 -22.69 14.74 -29.32
CA ASN A 57 -24.02 14.64 -29.93
C ASN A 57 -24.76 15.99 -29.90
N ASP A 58 -24.68 16.70 -28.79
CA ASP A 58 -25.29 18.03 -28.64
C ASP A 58 -24.64 19.04 -29.61
N ILE A 59 -23.31 19.05 -29.73
CA ILE A 59 -22.60 19.87 -30.74
C ILE A 59 -23.12 19.59 -32.15
N LYS A 60 -23.25 18.30 -32.52
CA LYS A 60 -23.75 17.92 -33.85
C LYS A 60 -25.19 18.38 -34.08
N LYS A 61 -26.04 18.32 -33.07
CA LYS A 61 -27.43 18.79 -33.15
C LYS A 61 -27.49 20.31 -33.33
N MET A 62 -26.79 21.06 -32.47
CA MET A 62 -26.77 22.53 -32.50
C MET A 62 -26.16 23.08 -33.79
N ALA A 63 -25.17 22.37 -34.37
CA ALA A 63 -24.61 22.71 -35.67
C ALA A 63 -25.62 22.56 -36.81
N LYS A 64 -26.48 21.52 -36.78
CA LYS A 64 -27.57 21.35 -37.77
C LYS A 64 -28.65 22.42 -37.65
N GLU A 65 -28.90 22.90 -36.43
CA GLU A 65 -29.83 23.99 -36.13
C GLU A 65 -29.20 25.38 -36.41
N ASN A 66 -27.99 25.43 -36.97
CA ASN A 66 -27.24 26.66 -37.30
C ASN A 66 -26.95 27.58 -36.09
N GLN A 67 -26.95 27.03 -34.87
CA GLN A 67 -26.68 27.77 -33.63
C GLN A 67 -25.17 27.81 -33.32
N MET A 68 -24.41 28.52 -34.16
CA MET A 68 -22.94 28.48 -34.13
C MET A 68 -22.29 29.02 -32.86
N ASP A 69 -22.92 29.96 -32.15
CA ASP A 69 -22.37 30.48 -30.89
C ASP A 69 -22.47 29.46 -29.75
N ALA A 70 -23.55 28.67 -29.70
CA ALA A 70 -23.67 27.55 -28.78
C ALA A 70 -22.62 26.46 -29.08
N VAL A 71 -22.40 26.16 -30.37
CA VAL A 71 -21.37 25.21 -30.81
C VAL A 71 -19.97 25.63 -30.33
N LYS A 72 -19.61 26.91 -30.43
CA LYS A 72 -18.32 27.43 -29.94
C LYS A 72 -18.14 27.21 -28.44
N ILE A 73 -19.19 27.42 -27.64
CA ILE A 73 -19.14 27.22 -26.18
C ILE A 73 -18.99 25.73 -25.86
N MET A 74 -19.84 24.89 -26.45
CA MET A 74 -19.81 23.44 -26.23
C MET A 74 -18.49 22.81 -26.69
N ALA A 75 -17.86 23.32 -27.76
CA ALA A 75 -16.55 22.88 -28.21
C ALA A 75 -15.45 23.13 -27.15
N LYS A 76 -15.52 24.26 -26.42
CA LYS A 76 -14.61 24.52 -25.29
C LYS A 76 -14.84 23.51 -24.16
N ASP A 77 -16.09 23.17 -23.87
CA ASP A 77 -16.44 22.17 -22.85
C ASP A 77 -16.01 20.76 -23.23
N LEU A 78 -16.06 20.41 -24.52
CA LEU A 78 -15.53 19.16 -25.04
C LEU A 78 -14.02 19.04 -24.77
N VAL A 79 -13.25 20.10 -25.06
CA VAL A 79 -11.81 20.12 -24.81
C VAL A 79 -11.50 20.02 -23.31
N ARG A 80 -12.27 20.70 -22.46
CA ARG A 80 -12.12 20.59 -20.99
C ARG A 80 -12.39 19.17 -20.51
N THR A 81 -13.50 18.56 -20.96
CA THR A 81 -13.88 17.19 -20.62
C THR A 81 -12.79 16.19 -21.00
N ARG A 82 -12.23 16.29 -22.22
CA ARG A 82 -11.10 15.46 -22.67
C ARG A 82 -9.85 15.61 -21.80
N ARG A 83 -9.54 16.84 -21.38
CA ARG A 83 -8.42 17.10 -20.45
C ARG A 83 -8.65 16.43 -19.10
N TYR A 84 -9.88 16.45 -18.58
CA TYR A 84 -10.21 15.76 -17.34
C TYR A 84 -10.10 14.23 -17.48
N VAL A 85 -10.63 13.63 -18.56
CA VAL A 85 -10.44 12.19 -18.84
C VAL A 85 -8.96 11.83 -18.84
N LYS A 86 -8.12 12.59 -19.56
CA LYS A 86 -6.66 12.37 -19.56
C LYS A 86 -6.04 12.51 -18.17
N LYS A 87 -6.47 13.49 -17.37
CA LYS A 87 -6.02 13.70 -15.99
C LYS A 87 -6.38 12.51 -15.10
N PHE A 88 -7.57 11.94 -15.24
CA PHE A 88 -7.98 10.73 -14.51
C PHE A 88 -7.13 9.51 -14.86
N ILE A 89 -6.81 9.31 -16.14
CA ILE A 89 -5.92 8.22 -16.59
C ILE A 89 -4.54 8.35 -15.94
N LEU A 90 -3.96 9.56 -15.97
CA LEU A 90 -2.66 9.81 -15.34
C LEU A 90 -2.71 9.60 -13.82
N MET A 91 -3.76 10.07 -13.17
CA MET A 91 -3.93 9.94 -11.72
C MET A 91 -4.06 8.46 -11.30
N ARG A 92 -4.82 7.66 -12.06
CA ARG A 92 -4.89 6.21 -11.86
C ARG A 92 -3.51 5.56 -11.98
N ALA A 93 -2.74 5.91 -13.02
CA ALA A 93 -1.40 5.38 -13.21
C ALA A 93 -0.46 5.72 -12.03
N ASN A 94 -0.53 6.94 -11.52
CA ASN A 94 0.23 7.35 -10.34
C ASN A 94 -0.17 6.55 -9.08
N ILE A 95 -1.47 6.36 -8.84
CA ILE A 95 -1.95 5.54 -7.71
C ILE A 95 -1.50 4.09 -7.86
N GLN A 96 -1.55 3.53 -9.07
CA GLN A 96 -1.05 2.18 -9.36
C GLN A 96 0.44 2.07 -9.05
N ALA A 97 1.26 3.07 -9.42
CA ALA A 97 2.68 3.09 -9.11
C ALA A 97 2.95 3.11 -7.59
N VAL A 98 2.20 3.93 -6.85
CA VAL A 98 2.29 3.98 -5.37
C VAL A 98 1.86 2.65 -4.74
N SER A 99 0.80 2.04 -5.25
CA SER A 99 0.31 0.72 -4.84
C SER A 99 1.38 -0.36 -5.02
N LEU A 100 2.05 -0.39 -6.17
CA LEU A 100 3.17 -1.31 -6.42
C LEU A 100 4.33 -1.06 -5.44
N LYS A 101 4.68 0.20 -5.17
CA LYS A 101 5.72 0.55 -4.19
C LYS A 101 5.37 0.02 -2.79
N ILE A 102 4.11 0.13 -2.38
CA ILE A 102 3.63 -0.42 -1.09
C ILE A 102 3.70 -1.95 -1.07
N GLN A 103 3.37 -2.61 -2.17
CA GLN A 103 3.51 -4.06 -2.29
C GLN A 103 4.99 -4.48 -2.14
N THR A 104 5.92 -3.78 -2.80
CA THR A 104 7.35 -4.01 -2.64
C THR A 104 7.81 -3.81 -1.19
N LEU A 105 7.37 -2.72 -0.53
CA LEU A 105 7.70 -2.46 0.87
C LEU A 105 7.19 -3.57 1.80
N ARG A 106 6.01 -4.13 1.52
CA ARG A 106 5.49 -5.28 2.28
C ARG A 106 6.38 -6.51 2.14
N SER A 107 6.79 -6.85 0.92
CA SER A 107 7.69 -7.99 0.69
C SER A 107 9.05 -7.79 1.36
N GLN A 108 9.59 -6.57 1.32
CA GLN A 108 10.84 -6.21 2.01
C GLN A 108 10.70 -6.36 3.53
N ASN A 109 9.59 -5.92 4.12
CA ASN A 109 9.35 -6.08 5.56
C ASN A 109 9.24 -7.57 5.96
N ALA A 110 8.47 -8.36 5.21
CA ALA A 110 8.37 -9.80 5.46
C ALA A 110 9.74 -10.51 5.38
N MET A 111 10.56 -10.14 4.39
CA MET A 111 11.93 -10.63 4.27
C MET A 111 12.80 -10.19 5.45
N ALA A 112 12.71 -8.93 5.88
CA ALA A 112 13.45 -8.44 7.05
C ALA A 112 13.09 -9.21 8.33
N GLN A 113 11.80 -9.54 8.53
CA GLN A 113 11.36 -10.37 9.66
C GLN A 113 11.91 -11.79 9.57
N ALA A 114 11.85 -12.41 8.38
CA ALA A 114 12.39 -13.75 8.15
C ALA A 114 13.91 -13.78 8.39
N MET A 115 14.65 -12.79 7.85
CA MET A 115 16.08 -12.64 8.07
C MET A 115 16.41 -12.48 9.56
N LYS A 116 15.60 -11.72 10.32
CA LYS A 116 15.75 -11.61 11.77
C LYS A 116 15.66 -12.97 12.47
N GLY A 117 14.72 -13.83 12.05
CA GLY A 117 14.59 -15.20 12.54
C GLY A 117 15.80 -16.07 12.19
N VAL A 118 16.24 -16.02 10.93
CA VAL A 118 17.42 -16.75 10.44
C VAL A 118 18.69 -16.30 11.17
N THR A 119 18.90 -14.99 11.36
CA THR A 119 20.04 -14.45 12.09
C THR A 119 20.06 -14.93 13.54
N ARG A 120 18.90 -14.95 14.23
CA ARG A 120 18.80 -15.49 15.60
C ARG A 120 19.14 -16.98 15.64
N ALA A 121 18.64 -17.78 14.69
CA ALA A 121 18.96 -19.19 14.58
C ALA A 121 20.47 -19.41 14.33
N MET A 122 21.06 -18.63 13.42
CA MET A 122 22.50 -18.67 13.16
C MET A 122 23.34 -18.26 14.38
N GLN A 123 22.92 -17.24 15.13
CA GLN A 123 23.58 -16.84 16.38
C GLN A 123 23.54 -17.96 17.42
N ASN A 124 22.38 -18.60 17.59
CA ASN A 124 22.22 -19.72 18.52
C ASN A 124 23.06 -20.94 18.10
N MET A 125 23.08 -21.24 16.80
CA MET A 125 23.90 -22.30 16.22
C MET A 125 25.39 -22.02 16.41
N ASN A 126 25.83 -20.77 16.23
CA ASN A 126 27.23 -20.37 16.44
C ASN A 126 27.64 -20.55 17.90
N LYS A 127 26.77 -20.18 18.85
CA LYS A 127 27.01 -20.40 20.29
C LYS A 127 27.10 -21.88 20.64
N GLN A 128 26.20 -22.71 20.12
CA GLN A 128 26.24 -24.17 20.36
C GLN A 128 27.50 -24.82 19.78
N ARG A 129 27.91 -24.43 18.56
CA ARG A 129 29.13 -24.97 17.94
C ARG A 129 30.37 -24.60 18.75
N GLN A 130 30.50 -23.34 19.18
CA GLN A 130 31.61 -22.87 20.00
C GLN A 130 31.72 -23.64 21.33
N ILE A 131 30.59 -23.90 21.99
CA ILE A 131 30.56 -24.71 23.23
C ILE A 131 30.98 -26.16 22.94
N GLY A 132 30.53 -26.75 21.83
CA GLY A 132 30.91 -28.11 21.41
C GLY A 132 32.40 -28.25 21.09
N ASP A 133 32.98 -27.26 20.43
CA ASP A 133 34.41 -27.25 20.08
C ASP A 133 35.29 -27.05 21.33
N LEU A 134 34.89 -26.19 22.27
CA LEU A 134 35.53 -26.05 23.58
C LEU A 134 35.49 -27.37 24.37
N ALA A 135 34.33 -28.03 24.43
CA ALA A 135 34.16 -29.31 25.13
C ALA A 135 34.95 -30.48 24.49
N LYS A 136 35.28 -30.38 23.20
CA LYS A 136 36.19 -31.33 22.52
C LYS A 136 37.64 -31.00 22.82
N SER A 137 38.03 -29.73 22.72
CA SER A 137 39.37 -29.23 23.06
C SER A 137 39.79 -29.63 24.48
N ASP A 138 38.92 -29.41 25.47
CA ASP A 138 39.20 -29.78 26.87
C ASP A 138 39.37 -31.28 27.06
N ARG A 139 38.56 -32.11 26.38
CA ARG A 139 38.70 -33.57 26.41
C ARG A 139 40.00 -34.04 25.77
N THR A 140 40.41 -33.43 24.65
CA THR A 140 41.70 -33.74 24.04
C THR A 140 42.87 -33.29 24.92
N GLY A 141 42.80 -32.14 25.61
CA GLY A 141 43.85 -31.68 26.51
C GLY A 141 44.04 -32.54 27.78
N GLN A 142 42.99 -33.24 28.22
CA GLN A 142 43.07 -34.21 29.34
C GLN A 142 43.66 -35.56 28.94
N LEU A 143 43.64 -35.92 27.64
CA LEU A 143 44.24 -37.17 27.14
C LEU A 143 45.76 -37.06 26.90
N PHE A 144 46.33 -35.86 26.94
CA PHE A 144 47.76 -35.59 26.78
C PHE A 144 48.48 -35.23 28.10
N LYS A 145 47.85 -35.45 29.26
CA LYS A 145 48.47 -35.38 30.59
C LYS A 145 48.55 -36.78 31.19
#